data_AF-A0A820JJH0-F1
#
_entry.id   AF-A0A820JJH0-F1
#
_cell.length_a   1.000
_cell.length_b   1.000
_cell.length_c   1.000
_cell.angle_alpha   90.00
_cell.angle_beta   90.00
_cell.angle_gamma   90.00
#
_symmetry.space_group_name_H-M   'P 1'
#
loop_
_entity.id
_entity.type
_entity.pdbx_description
1 polymer ?
#
loop_
_entity_poly.entity_id
_entity_poly.type
_entity_poly.pdbx_seq_one_letter_code
_entity_poly.pdbx_strand_id
1 'polypeptide(L)'
;EERWKSDGLQVTKPKYNVLLSYPDNNNPNRVTLISDNGMVIFQTAGVEKIYDSTLPKIVNPFLAYTPNGTVSSTKLFYANYGELEDFQTLVSLVGNASLQGSIIIMRYGRIFRGDK
;
A
#
# COMPACT_ATOMS: atom_id res chain seq x y z
N GLU A 1 11.94 5.64 -28.90
CA GLU A 1 13.27 5.89 -29.50
C GLU A 1 13.22 5.81 -31.01
N GLU A 2 12.89 4.65 -31.59
CA GLU A 2 12.82 4.46 -33.04
C GLU A 2 11.90 5.45 -33.74
N ARG A 3 10.69 5.66 -33.21
CA ARG A 3 9.74 6.65 -33.76
C ARG A 3 10.30 8.09 -33.78
N TRP A 4 10.99 8.50 -32.73
CA TRP A 4 11.54 9.85 -32.66
C TRP A 4 12.74 10.03 -33.58
N LYS A 5 13.54 8.97 -33.77
CA LYS A 5 14.61 8.94 -34.77
C LYS A 5 14.04 9.01 -36.19
N SER A 6 12.95 8.30 -36.50
CA SER A 6 12.31 8.35 -37.83
C SER A 6 11.74 9.72 -38.16
N ASP A 7 11.31 10.45 -37.12
CA ASP A 7 10.78 11.81 -37.25
C ASP A 7 11.92 12.87 -37.31
N GLY A 8 13.18 12.45 -37.38
CA GLY A 8 14.35 13.33 -37.58
C GLY A 8 14.95 13.93 -36.30
N LEU A 9 14.50 13.50 -35.12
CA LEU A 9 15.02 14.01 -33.85
C LEU A 9 16.33 13.34 -33.44
N GLN A 10 17.21 14.10 -32.78
CA GLN A 10 18.35 13.55 -32.06
C GLN A 10 17.86 12.97 -30.73
N VAL A 11 18.14 11.69 -30.47
CA VAL A 11 17.57 10.95 -29.32
C VAL A 11 18.66 10.25 -28.52
N THR A 12 18.64 10.44 -27.20
CA THR A 12 19.49 9.73 -26.23
C THR A 12 18.66 9.05 -25.15
N LYS A 13 19.10 7.88 -24.67
CA LYS A 13 18.45 7.13 -23.58
C LYS A 13 19.45 6.85 -22.45
N PRO A 14 19.74 7.82 -21.57
CA PRO A 14 20.61 7.59 -20.43
C PRO A 14 19.99 6.55 -19.48
N LYS A 15 20.86 5.76 -18.85
CA LYS A 15 20.48 4.74 -17.86
C LYS A 15 21.04 5.13 -16.49
N TYR A 16 20.26 4.87 -15.45
CA TYR A 16 20.64 5.13 -14.07
C TYR A 16 20.36 3.88 -13.23
N ASN A 17 21.25 3.63 -12.27
CA ASN A 17 21.01 2.66 -11.22
C ASN A 17 20.32 3.39 -10.08
N VAL A 18 19.03 3.13 -9.91
CA VAL A 18 18.18 3.75 -8.89
C VAL A 18 17.56 2.67 -8.02
N LEU A 19 17.33 3.00 -6.74
CA LEU A 19 16.61 2.11 -5.85
C LEU A 19 15.14 2.10 -6.25
N LEU A 20 14.62 0.92 -6.56
CA LEU A 20 13.20 0.69 -6.81
C LEU A 20 12.68 -0.34 -5.80
N SER A 21 11.37 -0.36 -5.62
CA SER A 21 10.68 -1.26 -4.70
C SER A 21 9.63 -2.06 -5.48
N TYR A 22 9.59 -3.37 -5.25
CA TYR A 22 8.67 -4.31 -5.88
C TYR A 22 8.13 -5.31 -4.85
N PRO A 23 6.88 -5.78 -4.99
CA PRO A 23 6.32 -6.79 -4.11
C PRO A 23 6.90 -8.17 -4.42
N ASP A 24 6.84 -9.07 -3.45
CA ASP A 24 7.11 -10.48 -3.69
C ASP A 24 5.92 -11.13 -4.41
N ASN A 25 6.17 -11.65 -5.62
CA ASN A 25 5.14 -12.31 -6.42
C ASN A 25 4.77 -13.69 -5.87
N ASN A 26 5.67 -14.35 -5.15
CA ASN A 26 5.46 -15.68 -4.57
C ASN A 26 4.80 -15.58 -3.19
N ASN A 27 5.00 -14.46 -2.50
CA ASN A 27 4.41 -14.16 -1.19
C ASN A 27 3.63 -12.82 -1.24
N PRO A 28 2.42 -12.80 -1.85
CA PRO A 28 1.64 -11.56 -1.97
C PRO A 28 1.29 -10.97 -0.60
N ASN A 29 1.28 -9.64 -0.51
CA ASN A 29 0.85 -8.92 0.70
C ASN A 29 -0.62 -9.20 1.02
N ARG A 30 -0.94 -9.41 2.29
CA ARG A 30 -2.30 -9.71 2.75
C ARG A 30 -2.63 -9.00 4.05
N VAL A 31 -3.92 -8.70 4.22
CA VAL A 31 -4.52 -8.31 5.49
C VAL A 31 -5.53 -9.38 5.88
N THR A 32 -5.46 -9.82 7.14
CA THR A 32 -6.30 -10.90 7.68
C THR A 32 -7.04 -10.43 8.93
N LEU A 33 -8.31 -10.82 9.06
CA LEU A 33 -9.02 -10.78 10.33
C LEU A 33 -8.93 -12.16 10.97
N ILE A 34 -8.43 -12.20 12.20
CA ILE A 34 -8.19 -13.43 12.96
C ILE A 34 -9.08 -13.38 14.20
N SER A 35 -9.80 -14.47 14.48
CA SER A 35 -10.58 -14.62 15.71
C SER A 35 -9.70 -14.87 16.93
N ASP A 36 -10.27 -14.74 18.13
CA ASP A 36 -9.56 -14.97 19.39
C ASP A 36 -8.98 -16.39 19.54
N ASN A 37 -9.56 -17.38 18.84
CA ASN A 37 -9.05 -18.75 18.79
C ASN A 37 -8.05 -19.01 17.65
N GLY A 38 -7.58 -17.96 16.96
CA GLY A 38 -6.53 -18.05 15.93
C GLY A 38 -7.03 -18.42 14.53
N MET A 39 -8.33 -18.52 14.29
CA MET A 39 -8.86 -18.83 12.96
C MET A 39 -8.93 -17.57 12.09
N VAL A 40 -8.55 -17.70 10.82
CA VAL A 40 -8.71 -16.63 9.82
C VAL A 40 -10.18 -16.53 9.44
N ILE A 41 -10.83 -15.44 9.82
CA ILE A 41 -12.23 -15.13 9.49
C ILE A 41 -12.33 -14.52 8.10
N PHE A 42 -11.35 -13.68 7.75
CA PHE A 42 -11.29 -12.98 6.46
C PHE A 42 -9.85 -12.78 6.04
N GLN A 43 -9.62 -12.80 4.72
CA GLN A 43 -8.33 -12.53 4.12
C GLN A 43 -8.51 -11.78 2.81
N THR A 44 -7.73 -10.72 2.60
CA THR A 44 -7.67 -10.03 1.31
C THR A 44 -7.03 -10.93 0.23
N ALA A 45 -7.47 -10.78 -1.02
CA ALA A 45 -6.97 -11.57 -2.14
C ALA A 45 -5.46 -11.44 -2.38
N GLY A 46 -4.85 -10.29 -2.05
CA GLY A 46 -3.41 -10.00 -2.24
C GLY A 46 -2.99 -9.79 -3.70
N VAL A 47 -3.91 -10.05 -4.63
CA VAL A 47 -3.78 -9.85 -6.08
C VAL A 47 -5.07 -9.26 -6.61
N GLU A 48 -5.01 -8.53 -7.72
CA GLU A 48 -6.22 -8.05 -8.38
C GLU A 48 -6.92 -9.17 -9.14
N LYS A 49 -8.26 -9.07 -9.22
CA LYS A 49 -9.03 -9.95 -10.10
C LYS A 49 -8.83 -9.51 -11.55
N ILE A 50 -8.28 -10.41 -12.36
CA ILE A 50 -8.07 -10.18 -13.79
C ILE A 50 -9.38 -10.45 -14.53
N TYR A 51 -9.90 -9.44 -15.22
CA TYR A 51 -11.12 -9.55 -16.03
C TYR A 51 -10.84 -9.74 -17.53
N ASP A 52 -9.64 -9.35 -17.97
CA ASP A 52 -9.17 -9.50 -19.34
C ASP A 52 -7.87 -10.32 -19.33
N SER A 53 -7.95 -11.54 -19.85
CA SER A 53 -6.83 -12.48 -19.90
C SER A 53 -5.75 -12.13 -20.93
N THR A 54 -6.01 -11.12 -21.78
CA THR A 54 -5.01 -10.60 -22.72
C THR A 54 -4.06 -9.59 -22.07
N LEU A 55 -4.39 -9.11 -20.87
CA LEU A 55 -3.55 -8.16 -20.14
C LEU A 55 -2.21 -8.81 -19.75
N PRO A 56 -1.10 -8.05 -19.85
CA PRO A 56 0.18 -8.51 -19.36
C PRO A 56 0.14 -8.69 -17.84
N LYS A 57 1.17 -9.34 -17.30
CA LYS A 57 1.31 -9.55 -15.85
C LYS A 57 1.16 -8.23 -15.09
N ILE A 58 0.14 -8.16 -14.24
CA ILE A 58 -0.15 -7.01 -13.37
C ILE A 58 0.68 -7.14 -12.10
N VAL A 59 1.27 -6.02 -11.66
CA VAL A 59 2.00 -5.96 -10.38
C VAL A 59 0.99 -6.04 -9.24
N ASN A 60 1.25 -6.92 -8.26
CA ASN A 60 0.39 -7.07 -7.09
C ASN A 60 0.25 -5.74 -6.32
N PRO A 61 -0.93 -5.43 -5.76
CA PRO A 61 -1.11 -4.22 -4.96
C PRO A 61 -0.14 -4.16 -3.78
N PHE A 62 0.60 -3.06 -3.67
CA PHE A 62 1.54 -2.80 -2.58
C PHE A 62 1.81 -1.31 -2.43
N LEU A 63 2.38 -0.92 -1.30
CA LEU A 63 2.93 0.41 -1.09
C LEU A 63 4.44 0.34 -1.33
N ALA A 64 4.91 1.03 -2.37
CA ALA A 64 6.35 1.07 -2.67
C ALA A 64 7.13 1.69 -1.51
N TYR A 65 8.30 1.11 -1.22
CA TYR A 65 9.25 1.53 -0.19
C TYR A 65 8.82 1.31 1.27
N THR A 66 7.70 0.62 1.53
CA THR A 66 7.37 0.21 2.91
C THR A 66 8.28 -0.93 3.38
N PRO A 67 8.64 -0.97 4.68
CA PRO A 67 9.39 -2.09 5.23
C PRO A 67 8.56 -3.38 5.17
N ASN A 68 9.24 -4.51 5.04
CA ASN A 68 8.61 -5.82 5.23
C ASN A 68 8.34 -6.04 6.73
N GLY A 69 7.17 -6.57 7.06
CA GLY A 69 6.83 -7.01 8.40
C GLY A 69 5.43 -7.62 8.48
N THR A 70 5.25 -8.52 9.44
CA THR A 70 3.94 -9.04 9.84
C THR A 70 3.61 -8.48 11.20
N VAL A 71 2.49 -7.75 11.30
CA VAL A 71 1.99 -7.18 12.55
C VAL A 71 0.57 -7.65 12.80
N SER A 72 0.23 -7.83 14.08
CA SER A 72 -1.13 -8.16 14.52
C SER A 72 -1.50 -7.25 15.69
N SER A 73 -2.78 -6.89 15.77
CA SER A 73 -3.32 -6.08 16.86
C SER A 73 -4.79 -6.39 17.04
N THR A 74 -5.25 -6.37 18.29
CA THR A 74 -6.69 -6.40 18.63
C THR A 74 -7.32 -5.00 18.53
N LYS A 75 -6.51 -3.96 18.33
CA LYS A 75 -6.93 -2.56 18.25
C LYS A 75 -6.88 -2.09 16.80
N LEU A 76 -8.05 -1.82 16.22
CA LEU A 76 -8.21 -1.27 14.87
C LEU A 76 -8.97 0.06 14.95
N PHE A 77 -8.39 1.12 14.39
CA PHE A 77 -9.01 2.44 14.34
C PHE A 77 -9.11 2.95 12.90
N TYR A 78 -10.03 3.87 12.63
CA TYR A 78 -10.16 4.56 11.35
C TYR A 78 -9.76 6.02 11.52
N ALA A 79 -8.84 6.50 10.69
CA ALA A 79 -8.33 7.87 10.73
C ALA A 79 -8.62 8.64 9.44
N ASN A 80 -9.82 8.46 8.85
CA ASN A 80 -10.28 9.25 7.70
C ASN A 80 -9.23 9.39 6.58
N TYR A 81 -8.78 10.60 6.23
CA TYR A 81 -7.77 10.83 5.20
C TYR A 81 -6.34 10.84 5.78
N GLY A 82 -6.14 10.53 7.06
CA GLY A 82 -4.82 10.50 7.69
C GLY A 82 -4.18 11.87 7.82
N GLU A 83 -4.98 12.94 7.77
CA GLU A 83 -4.50 14.31 7.99
C GLU A 83 -4.11 14.49 9.46
N LEU A 84 -3.30 15.50 9.76
CA LEU A 84 -2.90 15.79 11.14
C LEU A 84 -4.13 15.99 12.04
N GLU A 85 -5.14 16.66 11.53
CA GLU A 85 -6.42 16.92 12.20
C GLU A 85 -7.23 15.63 12.43
N ASP A 86 -7.15 14.66 11.52
CA ASP A 86 -7.79 13.35 11.70
C ASP A 86 -7.14 12.61 12.88
N PHE A 87 -5.82 12.64 13.00
CA PHE A 87 -5.10 12.05 14.13
C PHE A 87 -5.34 12.79 15.45
N GLN A 88 -5.38 14.13 15.43
CA GLN A 88 -5.75 14.93 16.60
C GLN A 88 -7.16 14.58 17.10
N THR A 89 -8.11 14.45 16.18
CA THR A 89 -9.48 14.01 16.48
C THR A 89 -9.47 12.62 17.08
N LEU A 90 -8.74 11.67 16.47
CA LEU A 90 -8.66 10.31 16.96
C LEU A 90 -8.06 10.23 18.38
N VAL A 91 -6.96 10.96 18.65
CA VAL A 91 -6.36 11.06 19.99
C VAL A 91 -7.35 11.64 20.99
N SER A 92 -8.14 12.63 20.60
CA SER A 92 -9.15 13.25 21.46
C SER A 92 -10.29 12.29 21.81
N LEU A 93 -10.63 11.38 20.90
CA LEU A 93 -11.70 10.39 21.10
C LEU A 93 -11.29 9.19 21.94
N VAL A 94 -10.09 8.64 21.73
CA VAL A 94 -9.69 7.35 22.34
C VAL A 94 -8.48 7.46 23.26
N GLY A 95 -7.81 8.60 23.31
CA GLY A 95 -6.57 8.81 24.05
C GLY A 95 -5.34 8.23 23.33
N ASN A 96 -4.20 8.91 23.49
CA ASN A 96 -2.95 8.54 22.82
C ASN A 96 -2.46 7.12 23.18
N ALA A 97 -2.62 6.71 24.44
CA ALA A 97 -2.20 5.38 24.90
C ALA A 97 -2.94 4.23 24.19
N SER A 98 -4.20 4.45 23.80
CA SER A 98 -4.99 3.46 23.07
C SER A 98 -4.42 3.19 21.67
N LEU A 99 -3.86 4.21 21.02
CA LEU A 99 -3.34 4.13 19.65
C LEU A 99 -2.01 3.39 19.54
N GLN A 100 -1.23 3.33 20.62
CA GLN A 100 0.06 2.65 20.61
C GLN A 100 -0.11 1.15 20.30
N GLY A 101 0.57 0.66 19.26
CA GLY A 101 0.49 -0.73 18.80
C GLY A 101 -0.84 -1.11 18.15
N SER A 102 -1.67 -0.13 17.77
CA SER A 102 -2.88 -0.36 16.99
C SER A 102 -2.59 -0.41 15.49
N ILE A 103 -3.50 -1.01 14.73
CA ILE A 103 -3.56 -0.87 13.28
C ILE A 103 -4.55 0.26 12.97
N ILE A 104 -4.16 1.18 12.08
CA ILE A 104 -5.01 2.31 11.69
C ILE A 104 -5.27 2.21 10.19
N ILE A 105 -6.55 2.23 9.80
CA ILE A 105 -6.97 2.24 8.39
C ILE A 105 -7.37 3.67 7.97
N MET A 106 -6.94 4.05 6.77
CA MET A 106 -7.13 5.38 6.20
C MET A 106 -7.55 5.28 4.73
N ARG A 107 -8.27 6.28 4.21
CA ARG A 107 -8.64 6.38 2.80
C ARG A 107 -7.70 7.31 2.03
N TYR A 108 -7.51 6.99 0.76
CA TYR A 108 -6.72 7.80 -0.17
C TYR A 108 -7.36 9.17 -0.43
N GLY A 109 -6.51 10.17 -0.72
CA GLY A 109 -6.89 11.54 -1.03
C GLY A 109 -6.38 12.56 -0.02
N ARG A 110 -6.70 13.83 -0.29
CA ARG A 110 -6.36 15.05 0.46
C ARG A 110 -4.86 15.38 0.55
N ILE A 111 -4.08 14.50 1.14
CA ILE A 111 -2.63 14.63 1.33
C ILE A 111 -1.87 13.58 0.52
N PHE A 112 -0.55 13.77 0.40
CA PHE A 112 0.31 12.78 -0.24
C PHE A 112 0.29 11.48 0.56
N ARG A 113 0.26 10.34 -0.14
CA ARG A 113 0.07 9.03 0.49
C ARG A 113 1.19 8.64 1.47
N GLY A 114 2.39 9.19 1.29
CA GLY A 114 3.54 8.93 2.16
C GLY A 114 3.61 9.83 3.39
N ASP A 115 2.73 10.83 3.48
CA ASP A 115 2.61 11.69 4.68
C ASP A 115 1.68 11.08 5.74
N LYS A 116 0.95 10.02 5.36
CA LYS A 116 0.07 9.22 6.24
C LYS A 116 0.89 8.21 7.04
#